data_AF-A0A410D2Q9-F1
#
_entry.id   AF-A0A410D2Q9-F1
#
_cell.length_a   1.000
_cell.length_b   1.000
_cell.length_c   1.000
_cell.angle_alpha   90.00
_cell.angle_beta   90.00
_cell.angle_gamma   90.00
#
_symmetry.space_group_name_H-M   'P 1'
#
loop_
_entity.id
_entity.type
_entity.pdbx_description
1 polymer ?
#
loop_
_entity_poly.entity_id
_entity_poly.type
_entity_poly.pdbx_seq_one_letter_code
_entity_poly.pdbx_strand_id
1 'polypeptide(L)' 'MVKAKSKLSPLGLNRQIDYKDLILLRSFTTSYGKILGRSVNRLTKIQQSKLKKAIKHARLLGLFPFVPNKAI' A
#
# COMPACT_ATOMS: atom_id res chain seq x y z
N MET A 1 23.53 -13.83 -10.87
CA MET A 1 23.74 -12.44 -10.40
C MET A 1 22.39 -11.77 -10.19
N VAL A 2 21.94 -11.58 -8.94
CA VAL A 2 20.71 -10.81 -8.66
C VAL A 2 21.03 -9.33 -8.93
N LYS A 3 20.46 -8.77 -9.99
CA LYS A 3 20.61 -7.36 -10.37
C LYS A 3 20.18 -6.48 -9.18
N ALA A 4 21.09 -5.65 -8.68
CA ALA A 4 20.76 -4.66 -7.65
C ALA A 4 19.74 -3.66 -8.24
N LYS A 5 18.45 -3.90 -7.98
CA LYS A 5 17.37 -2.98 -8.37
C LYS A 5 17.60 -1.64 -7.64
N SER A 6 17.60 -0.56 -8.40
CA SER A 6 17.81 0.82 -7.93
C SER A 6 17.09 1.11 -6.61
N LYS A 7 17.77 1.80 -5.68
CA LYS A 7 17.28 2.21 -4.34
C LYS A 7 16.04 3.13 -4.35
N LEU A 8 15.46 3.40 -5.52
CA LEU A 8 14.33 4.29 -5.68
C LEU A 8 13.03 3.56 -5.37
N SER A 9 12.18 4.22 -4.60
CA SER A 9 10.83 3.73 -4.33
C SER A 9 10.03 3.62 -5.63
N PRO A 10 9.18 2.59 -5.79
CA PRO A 10 8.30 2.46 -6.96
C PRO A 10 7.28 3.60 -7.06
N LEU A 11 6.91 4.19 -5.92
CA LEU A 11 6.22 5.47 -5.89
C LEU A 11 7.26 6.57 -6.02
N GLY A 12 7.20 7.35 -7.09
CA GLY A 12 8.06 8.53 -7.27
C GLY A 12 8.10 9.37 -5.99
N LEU A 13 9.23 10.02 -5.72
CA LEU A 13 9.52 10.61 -4.40
C LEU A 13 8.41 11.56 -3.89
N ASN A 14 7.78 12.32 -4.80
CA ASN A 14 6.72 13.27 -4.50
C ASN A 14 5.30 12.78 -4.84
N ARG A 15 5.09 11.48 -5.08
CA ARG A 15 3.74 10.95 -5.32
C ARG A 15 2.91 11.14 -4.05
N GLN A 16 1.80 11.86 -4.17
CA GLN A 16 0.81 11.99 -3.11
C GLN A 16 0.06 10.65 -2.93
N ILE A 17 -0.18 10.25 -1.68
CA ILE A 17 -0.88 9.01 -1.33
C ILE A 17 -2.14 9.41 -0.58
N ASP A 18 -3.27 9.34 -1.26
CA ASP A 18 -4.57 9.67 -0.69
C ASP A 18 -5.39 8.40 -0.42
N TYR A 19 -6.27 8.48 0.59
CA TYR A 19 -7.15 7.36 0.95
C TYR A 19 -8.24 7.08 -0.10
N LYS A 20 -8.46 8.04 -1.01
CA LYS A 20 -9.45 7.96 -2.10
C LYS A 20 -8.94 7.12 -3.28
N ASP A 21 -7.63 6.95 -3.41
CA ASP A 21 -6.99 6.24 -4.51
C ASP A 21 -7.02 4.71 -4.31
N LEU A 22 -8.20 4.11 -4.43
CA LEU A 22 -8.40 2.69 -4.12
C LEU A 22 -7.49 1.75 -4.94
N ILE A 23 -7.23 2.10 -6.20
CA ILE A 23 -6.35 1.32 -7.10
C ILE A 23 -4.93 1.26 -6.55
N LEU A 24 -4.42 2.41 -6.09
CA LEU A 24 -3.11 2.52 -5.47
C LEU A 24 -3.05 1.74 -4.15
N LEU A 25 -4.07 1.89 -3.30
CA LEU A 25 -4.09 1.19 -2.02
C LEU A 25 -4.15 -0.32 -2.19
N ARG A 26 -4.91 -0.81 -3.18
CA ARG A 26 -5.01 -2.25 -3.50
C ARG A 26 -3.66 -2.86 -3.89
N SER A 27 -2.81 -2.14 -4.63
CA SER A 27 -1.49 -2.67 -5.03
C SER A 27 -0.53 -2.88 -3.86
N PHE A 28 -0.79 -2.28 -2.70
CA PHE A 28 0.02 -2.44 -1.49
C PHE A 28 -0.66 -3.27 -0.39
N THR A 29 -1.67 -4.04 -0.77
CA THR A 29 -2.36 -4.98 0.11
C THR A 29 -2.28 -6.40 -0.44
N THR A 30 -2.35 -7.39 0.45
CA THR A 30 -2.47 -8.79 0.05
C THR A 30 -3.88 -9.10 -0.45
N SER A 31 -4.05 -10.25 -1.09
CA SER A 31 -5.37 -10.81 -1.42
C SER A 31 -6.31 -10.89 -0.21
N TYR A 32 -5.76 -11.16 0.98
CA TYR A 32 -6.47 -11.19 2.25
C TYR A 32 -6.76 -9.81 2.86
N GLY A 33 -6.42 -8.72 2.19
CA GLY A 33 -6.58 -7.37 2.74
C GLY A 33 -5.57 -7.04 3.85
N LYS A 34 -4.45 -7.75 3.99
CA LYS A 34 -3.38 -7.34 4.92
C LYS A 34 -2.53 -6.24 4.27
N ILE A 35 -2.09 -5.25 5.04
CA ILE A 35 -1.19 -4.20 4.55
C ILE A 35 0.21 -4.81 4.37
N LEU A 36 0.79 -4.70 3.17
CA LEU A 36 2.13 -5.20 2.91
C LEU A 36 3.20 -4.43 3.69
N GLY A 37 4.23 -5.17 4.11
CA GLY A 37 5.39 -4.62 4.81
C GLY A 37 6.32 -3.81 3.90
N ARG A 38 7.15 -2.96 4.50
CA ARG A 38 8.11 -2.11 3.76
C ARG A 38 9.14 -2.93 2.97
N SER A 39 9.58 -4.07 3.50
CA SER A 39 10.56 -4.96 2.84
C SER A 39 10.08 -5.44 1.47
N VAL A 40 8.77 -5.69 1.36
CA VAL A 40 8.11 -6.12 0.13
C VAL A 40 7.82 -4.93 -0.78
N ASN A 41 7.23 -3.86 -0.24
CA ASN A 41 6.81 -2.70 -1.02
C ASN A 41 7.98 -1.84 -1.55
N ARG A 42 9.16 -1.95 -0.91
CA ARG A 42 10.35 -1.13 -1.21
C ARG A 42 10.10 0.39 -1.19
N LEU A 43 9.15 0.82 -0.36
CA LEU A 43 8.84 2.23 -0.15
C LEU A 43 9.81 2.89 0.84
N THR A 44 9.92 4.21 0.76
CA THR A 44 10.59 4.98 1.82
C THR A 44 9.78 4.89 3.13
N LYS A 45 10.44 5.11 4.27
CA LYS A 45 9.78 5.09 5.59
C LYS A 45 8.58 6.05 5.64
N ILE A 46 8.74 7.23 5.06
CA ILE A 46 7.72 8.29 5.01
C ILE A 46 6.53 7.84 4.15
N GLN A 47 6.78 7.34 2.95
CA GLN A 47 5.74 6.84 2.06
C GLN A 47 4.96 5.68 2.69
N GLN A 48 5.66 4.71 3.31
CA GLN A 48 4.99 3.60 4.00
C GLN A 48 4.11 4.07 5.16
N SER A 49 4.54 5.08 5.92
CA SER A 49 3.73 5.68 6.99
C SER A 49 2.47 6.36 6.44
N LYS A 50 2.61 7.16 5.39
CA LYS A 50 1.48 7.81 4.69
C LYS A 50 0.50 6.77 4.14
N LEU A 51 1.01 5.73 3.46
CA LEU A 51 0.22 4.62 2.94
C LEU A 51 -0.56 3.89 4.05
N LYS A 52 0.09 3.56 5.16
CA LYS A 52 -0.59 2.91 6.30
C LYS A 52 -1.73 3.76 6.85
N LYS A 53 -1.53 5.09 6.97
CA LYS A 53 -2.58 6.02 7.41
C LYS A 53 -3.72 6.06 6.40
N ALA A 54 -3.42 6.19 5.11
CA ALA A 54 -4.40 6.22 4.04
C ALA A 54 -5.26 4.94 4.00
N ILE A 55 -4.65 3.75 4.09
CA ILE A 55 -5.39 2.48 4.10
C ILE A 55 -6.28 2.37 5.35
N LYS A 56 -5.77 2.72 6.54
CA LYS A 56 -6.58 2.70 7.76
C LYS A 56 -7.76 3.67 7.69
N HIS A 57 -7.54 4.86 7.12
CA HIS A 57 -8.59 5.85 6.91
C HIS A 57 -9.66 5.36 5.93
N ALA A 58 -9.25 4.82 4.78
CA ALA A 58 -10.18 4.23 3.80
C ALA A 58 -11.00 3.08 4.39
N ARG A 59 -10.42 2.29 5.30
CA ARG A 59 -11.13 1.21 6.01
C ARG A 59 -12.18 1.73 7.00
N LEU A 60 -11.84 2.74 7.79
CA LEU A 60 -12.78 3.35 8.73
C LEU A 60 -13.98 3.98 8.00
N LEU A 61 -13.75 4.53 6.80
CA LEU A 61 -14.79 5.10 5.95
C LEU A 61 -15.58 4.05 5.14
N GLY A 62 -15.25 2.76 5.24
CA GLY A 62 -15.91 1.71 4.46
C GLY A 62 -15.55 1.66 2.98
N LEU A 63 -14.58 2.47 2.52
CA LEU A 63 -14.12 2.50 1.13
C LEU A 63 -13.19 1.32 0.80
N PHE A 64 -12.54 0.75 1.81
CA PHE A 64 -11.58 -0.36 1.67
C PHE A 64 -11.90 -1.49 2.66
N PRO A 65 -11.92 -2.76 2.22
CA PRO A 65 -12.32 -3.86 3.10
C PRO A 65 -11.21 -4.28 4.08
N PHE A 66 -11.61 -4.76 5.27
CA PHE A 66 -10.68 -5.36 6.25
C PHE A 66 -10.33 -6.82 5.92
N VAL A 67 -11.28 -7.54 5.33
CA VAL A 67 -11.21 -8.95 4.96
C VAL A 67 -11.60 -9.12 3.49
N PRO A 68 -11.12 -10.14 2.78
CA PRO A 68 -11.54 -10.37 1.40
C PRO A 68 -13.04 -10.62 1.34
N ASN A 69 -13.73 -9.98 0.40
CA ASN A 69 -15.17 -10.20 0.15
C ASN A 69 -15.47 -11.56 -0.53
N LYS A 70 -14.47 -12.42 -0.71
CA LYS A 70 -14.67 -13.73 -1.30
C LYS A 70 -15.09 -14.70 -0.20
N ALA A 71 -16.39 -14.99 -0.14
CA ALA A 71 -16.87 -16.22 0.47
C ALA A 71 -16.20 -17.38 -0.28
N ILE A 72 -15.56 -18.28 0.48
CA ILE A 72 -15.01 -19.52 -0.05
C ILE A 72 -16.16 -20.39 -0.55
#